data_AF-C1FDI0-F1
#
_entry.id   AF-C1FDI0-F1
#
_cell.length_a   1.000
_cell.length_b   1.000
_cell.length_c   1.000
_cell.angle_alpha   90.00
_cell.angle_beta   90.00
_cell.angle_gamma   90.00
#
_symmetry.space_group_name_H-M   'P 1'
#
loop_
_entity.id
_entity.type
_entity.pdbx_description
1 polymer ?
#
loop_
_entity_poly.entity_id
_entity_poly.type
_entity_poly.pdbx_seq_one_letter_code
_entity_poly.pdbx_strand_id
1 'polypeptide(L)'
;MTPDVHPYDYDLVVIGGGSGGLAAAKQAAKLGAKVACLDFVKPSPRGSTWGLGGTCVNVGCIPKKLMHQAGILGESFSDAKEYGWHVRNDGHDWNKMKNGKIETMTANRILIAVGGRPSYLDVPGAEESLGYDTTVAIRSIPLRGFDTEIAEKIVGYMERHGTKFMRDSQPCAFEKRAGGKIAVKVKNTVFGNEFETEFDTVILAVGRHAVTAGLNLGAAGVRVNPRNGKIPCVDEVTNISHIYAVGDVLDMRQELTPVAIKAGVNLVNRIFSGGKYGCIGMSEELAIETFGDENVEIYQSYFKPLEWAVNHAEHDGVAHREDNACYAKLITNLSDDERVVGFHYVGPNAGEVTQGYAVAMKMGAKKSDFDGTVGIHPTVSEEFTILSITKRSGVDATKRGC
;
A
#
# COMPACT_ATOMS: atom_id res chain seq x y z
N MET A 1 -14.82 -13.11 -23.61
CA MET A 1 -13.69 -12.42 -24.26
C MET A 1 -12.74 -13.50 -24.73
N THR A 2 -12.36 -13.50 -26.00
CA THR A 2 -11.20 -14.29 -26.45
C THR A 2 -9.95 -13.63 -25.87
N PRO A 3 -9.01 -14.38 -25.25
CA PRO A 3 -7.74 -13.82 -24.79
C PRO A 3 -7.07 -13.10 -25.97
N ASP A 4 -6.46 -11.94 -25.71
CA ASP A 4 -5.63 -11.26 -26.71
C ASP A 4 -4.57 -12.25 -27.20
N VAL A 5 -4.60 -12.61 -28.48
CA VAL A 5 -3.67 -13.59 -29.05
C VAL A 5 -2.31 -12.90 -29.22
N HIS A 6 -1.55 -12.83 -28.13
CA HIS A 6 -0.17 -12.35 -28.14
C HIS A 6 0.80 -13.55 -28.20
N PRO A 7 2.03 -13.36 -28.71
CA PRO A 7 2.99 -14.44 -28.91
C PRO A 7 3.74 -14.86 -27.62
N TYR A 8 3.21 -14.52 -26.43
CA TYR A 8 3.89 -14.73 -25.15
C TYR A 8 3.21 -15.83 -24.33
N ASP A 9 3.96 -16.46 -23.43
CA ASP A 9 3.45 -17.56 -22.62
C ASP A 9 2.40 -17.14 -21.58
N TYR A 10 2.45 -15.88 -21.11
CA TYR A 10 1.59 -15.34 -20.07
C TYR A 10 1.15 -13.91 -20.44
N ASP A 11 -0.08 -13.56 -20.09
CA ASP A 11 -0.61 -12.19 -20.20
C ASP A 11 0.03 -11.27 -19.15
N LEU A 12 0.40 -11.82 -17.98
CA LEU A 12 1.07 -11.08 -16.90
C LEU A 12 2.07 -11.96 -16.16
N VAL A 13 3.30 -11.46 -15.99
CA VAL A 13 4.29 -12.03 -15.07
C VAL A 13 4.49 -11.06 -13.90
N VAL A 14 4.23 -11.53 -12.69
CA VAL A 14 4.44 -10.79 -11.45
C VAL A 14 5.71 -11.27 -10.76
N ILE A 15 6.68 -10.38 -10.58
CA ILE A 15 7.93 -10.67 -9.85
C ILE A 15 7.80 -10.12 -8.42
N GLY A 16 7.60 -11.03 -7.46
CA GLY A 16 7.45 -10.76 -6.03
C GLY A 16 6.07 -11.14 -5.49
N GLY A 17 5.98 -12.21 -4.72
CA GLY A 17 4.75 -12.72 -4.09
C GLY A 17 4.41 -12.05 -2.76
N GLY A 18 4.61 -10.74 -2.68
CA GLY A 18 4.24 -9.90 -1.52
C GLY A 18 2.83 -9.30 -1.64
N SER A 19 2.50 -8.36 -0.75
CA SER A 19 1.15 -7.76 -0.66
C SER A 19 0.65 -7.21 -2.02
N GLY A 20 1.46 -6.39 -2.71
CA GLY A 20 1.08 -5.81 -4.00
C GLY A 20 1.07 -6.83 -5.13
N GLY A 21 2.10 -7.69 -5.22
CA GLY A 21 2.22 -8.67 -6.29
C GLY A 21 1.15 -9.75 -6.25
N LEU A 22 0.85 -10.31 -5.07
CA LEU A 22 -0.26 -11.27 -4.94
C LEU A 22 -1.62 -10.63 -5.22
N ALA A 23 -1.82 -9.37 -4.83
CA ALA A 23 -3.05 -8.65 -5.13
C ALA A 23 -3.23 -8.45 -6.64
N ALA A 24 -2.18 -8.01 -7.34
CA ALA A 24 -2.18 -7.88 -8.79
C ALA A 24 -2.41 -9.23 -9.48
N ALA A 25 -1.64 -10.26 -9.11
CA ALA A 25 -1.74 -11.59 -9.72
C ALA A 25 -3.14 -12.19 -9.58
N LYS A 26 -3.73 -12.13 -8.38
CA LYS A 26 -5.09 -12.62 -8.12
C LYS A 26 -6.13 -11.82 -8.90
N GLN A 27 -5.98 -10.50 -8.97
CA GLN A 27 -6.93 -9.67 -9.71
C GLN A 27 -6.86 -9.96 -11.21
N ALA A 28 -5.67 -10.18 -11.77
CA ALA A 28 -5.50 -10.43 -13.20
C ALA A 28 -6.09 -11.79 -13.58
N ALA A 29 -5.84 -12.81 -12.74
CA ALA A 29 -6.44 -14.13 -12.91
C ALA A 29 -7.98 -14.09 -12.84
N LYS A 30 -8.56 -13.26 -11.95
CA LYS A 30 -10.03 -13.06 -11.90
C LYS A 30 -10.60 -12.43 -13.17
N LEU A 31 -9.82 -11.60 -13.86
CA LEU A 31 -10.20 -10.98 -15.13
C LEU A 31 -9.93 -11.90 -16.34
N GLY A 32 -9.53 -13.15 -16.11
CA GLY A 32 -9.32 -14.15 -17.17
C GLY A 32 -7.91 -14.16 -17.76
N ALA A 33 -6.98 -13.36 -17.24
CA ALA A 33 -5.59 -13.35 -17.70
C ALA A 33 -4.83 -14.62 -17.25
N LYS A 34 -3.96 -15.14 -18.12
CA LYS A 34 -2.98 -16.18 -17.80
C LYS A 34 -1.79 -15.55 -17.09
N VAL A 35 -1.67 -15.81 -15.78
CA VAL A 35 -0.69 -15.12 -14.91
C VAL A 35 0.37 -16.08 -14.37
N ALA A 36 1.64 -15.64 -14.36
CA ALA A 36 2.71 -16.24 -13.55
C ALA A 36 3.04 -15.33 -12.37
N CYS A 37 3.13 -15.88 -11.15
CA CYS A 37 3.59 -15.16 -9.97
C CYS A 37 4.85 -15.83 -9.41
N LEU A 38 5.97 -15.11 -9.49
CA LEU A 38 7.28 -15.58 -9.07
C LEU A 38 7.61 -15.00 -7.69
N ASP A 39 7.96 -15.85 -6.74
CA ASP A 39 8.39 -15.41 -5.41
C ASP A 39 9.64 -16.17 -4.98
N PHE A 40 10.57 -15.44 -4.37
CA PHE A 40 11.77 -16.03 -3.79
C PHE A 40 12.23 -15.22 -2.59
N VAL A 41 12.42 -15.91 -1.46
CA VAL A 41 12.93 -15.31 -0.24
C VAL A 41 14.44 -15.58 -0.17
N LYS A 42 15.23 -14.57 -0.55
CA LYS A 42 16.67 -14.60 -0.30
C LYS A 42 16.91 -14.72 1.22
N PRO A 43 17.66 -15.74 1.68
CA PRO A 43 17.95 -15.90 3.10
C PRO A 43 18.65 -14.68 3.71
N SER A 44 18.40 -14.44 5.00
CA SER A 44 19.16 -13.45 5.77
C SER A 44 20.63 -13.87 5.92
N PRO A 45 21.54 -12.98 6.37
CA PRO A 45 22.92 -13.38 6.70
C PRO A 45 23.02 -14.53 7.72
N ARG A 46 21.95 -14.79 8.49
CA ARG A 46 21.84 -15.90 9.44
C ARG A 46 21.10 -17.12 8.86
N GLY A 47 20.83 -17.14 7.56
CA GLY A 47 20.23 -18.27 6.84
C GLY A 47 18.70 -18.37 6.93
N SER A 48 18.04 -17.42 7.58
CA SER A 48 16.62 -17.53 7.82
C SER A 48 15.78 -17.18 6.58
N THR A 49 14.69 -17.91 6.38
CA THR A 49 13.77 -17.80 5.24
C THR A 49 12.31 -18.00 5.70
N TRP A 50 11.35 -17.79 4.80
CA TRP A 50 9.91 -17.97 5.05
C TRP A 50 9.18 -18.30 3.74
N GLY A 51 7.88 -18.58 3.84
CA GLY A 51 7.03 -18.92 2.70
C GLY A 51 6.49 -17.70 1.93
N LEU A 52 5.49 -17.96 1.08
CA LEU A 52 4.81 -16.93 0.28
C LEU A 52 4.11 -15.87 1.17
N GLY A 53 3.82 -14.69 0.61
CA GLY A 53 3.05 -13.62 1.27
C GLY A 53 3.85 -12.35 1.56
N GLY A 54 5.17 -12.40 1.31
CA GLY A 54 6.08 -11.27 1.44
C GLY A 54 6.23 -10.74 2.86
N THR A 55 6.64 -9.47 2.96
CA THR A 55 7.08 -8.85 4.24
C THR A 55 5.95 -8.81 5.26
N CYS A 56 4.76 -8.30 4.91
CA CYS A 56 3.71 -8.02 5.90
C CYS A 56 3.19 -9.28 6.60
N VAL A 57 3.03 -10.37 5.85
CA VAL A 57 2.52 -11.66 6.36
C VAL A 57 3.55 -12.33 7.26
N ASN A 58 4.80 -12.40 6.81
CA ASN A 58 5.80 -13.25 7.46
C ASN A 58 6.64 -12.52 8.50
N VAL A 59 7.00 -11.26 8.26
CA VAL A 59 8.05 -10.52 8.98
C VAL A 59 7.73 -9.03 9.14
N GLY A 60 6.44 -8.70 9.20
CA GLY A 60 5.93 -7.33 9.15
C GLY A 60 4.66 -7.18 9.98
N CYS A 61 3.62 -6.63 9.37
CA CYS A 61 2.42 -6.19 10.08
C CYS A 61 1.76 -7.28 10.94
N ILE A 62 1.65 -8.51 10.41
CA ILE A 62 0.95 -9.61 11.09
C ILE A 62 1.67 -10.01 12.39
N PRO A 63 2.93 -10.49 12.37
CA PRO A 63 3.62 -10.82 13.62
C PRO A 63 3.80 -9.62 14.53
N LYS A 64 4.09 -8.43 13.99
CA LYS A 64 4.22 -7.19 14.77
C LYS A 64 2.96 -6.90 15.59
N LYS A 65 1.76 -7.04 14.99
CA LYS A 65 0.51 -6.75 15.69
C LYS A 65 0.15 -7.83 16.70
N LEU A 66 0.45 -9.10 16.41
CA LEU A 66 0.27 -10.20 17.36
C LEU A 66 1.17 -10.04 18.59
N MET A 67 2.43 -9.65 18.39
CA MET A 67 3.37 -9.35 19.48
C MET A 67 2.93 -8.16 20.33
N HIS A 68 2.51 -7.08 19.66
CA HIS A 68 1.94 -5.92 20.36
C HIS A 68 0.70 -6.28 21.18
N GLN A 69 -0.18 -7.14 20.65
CA GLN A 69 -1.37 -7.58 21.38
C GLN A 69 -1.04 -8.41 22.62
N ALA A 70 -0.04 -9.30 22.55
CA ALA A 70 0.40 -10.07 23.73
C ALA A 70 0.85 -9.14 24.86
N GLY A 71 1.42 -8.00 24.48
CA GLY A 71 1.69 -6.90 25.37
C GLY A 71 0.53 -6.26 26.09
N ILE A 72 -0.41 -5.79 25.29
CA ILE A 72 -1.65 -5.18 25.79
C ILE A 72 -2.35 -6.17 26.73
N LEU A 73 -2.32 -7.47 26.42
CA LEU A 73 -2.86 -8.49 27.30
C LEU A 73 -2.12 -8.53 28.64
N GLY A 74 -0.79 -8.41 28.65
CA GLY A 74 0.01 -8.29 29.88
C GLY A 74 -0.42 -7.12 30.76
N GLU A 75 -0.65 -5.94 30.17
CA GLU A 75 -1.20 -4.76 30.87
C GLU A 75 -2.62 -5.01 31.36
N SER A 76 -3.46 -5.63 30.51
CA SER A 76 -4.85 -5.95 30.83
C SER A 76 -4.98 -6.89 32.03
N PHE A 77 -4.00 -7.76 32.29
CA PHE A 77 -3.95 -8.58 33.50
C PHE A 77 -3.74 -7.75 34.78
N SER A 78 -3.03 -6.61 34.69
CA SER A 78 -2.91 -5.67 35.79
C SER A 78 -4.25 -4.96 36.01
N ASP A 79 -4.84 -4.42 34.95
CA ASP A 79 -6.09 -3.68 35.00
C ASP A 79 -7.25 -4.54 35.51
N ALA A 80 -7.34 -5.80 35.07
CA ALA A 80 -8.43 -6.71 35.41
C ALA A 80 -8.63 -6.85 36.93
N LYS A 81 -7.57 -6.72 37.75
CA LYS A 81 -7.66 -6.75 39.20
C LYS A 81 -8.46 -5.58 39.76
N GLU A 82 -8.26 -4.37 39.22
CA GLU A 82 -8.99 -3.16 39.61
C GLU A 82 -10.47 -3.23 39.17
N TYR A 83 -10.77 -4.00 38.13
CA TYR A 83 -12.13 -4.31 37.70
C TYR A 83 -12.76 -5.51 38.43
N GLY A 84 -12.16 -5.99 39.52
CA GLY A 84 -12.72 -7.04 40.37
C GLY A 84 -12.50 -8.47 39.88
N TRP A 85 -11.67 -8.68 38.85
CA TRP A 85 -11.33 -10.02 38.39
C TRP A 85 -10.20 -10.63 39.22
N HIS A 86 -10.41 -11.84 39.71
CA HIS A 86 -9.38 -12.62 40.37
C HIS A 86 -8.48 -13.31 39.33
N VAL A 87 -7.48 -12.57 38.84
CA VAL A 87 -6.51 -13.06 37.84
C VAL A 87 -5.11 -13.22 38.44
N ARG A 88 -4.43 -14.30 38.04
CA ARG A 88 -3.04 -14.60 38.40
C ARG A 88 -2.16 -14.48 37.16
N ASN A 89 -1.07 -13.70 37.25
CA ASN A 89 -0.08 -13.58 36.20
C ASN A 89 1.18 -14.36 36.62
N ASP A 90 1.41 -15.52 36.01
CA ASP A 90 2.56 -16.41 36.26
C ASP A 90 3.71 -16.18 35.24
N GLY A 91 3.68 -15.06 34.52
CA GLY A 91 4.67 -14.73 33.49
C GLY A 91 4.22 -15.10 32.07
N HIS A 92 5.00 -14.65 31.09
CA HIS A 92 4.75 -14.91 29.67
C HIS A 92 5.57 -16.11 29.16
N ASP A 93 4.94 -17.03 28.43
CA ASP A 93 5.61 -18.17 27.78
C ASP A 93 5.75 -17.93 26.27
N TRP A 94 6.94 -17.48 25.87
CA TRP A 94 7.31 -17.25 24.48
C TRP A 94 7.09 -18.49 23.58
N ASN A 95 7.24 -19.70 24.13
CA ASN A 95 7.13 -20.92 23.33
C ASN A 95 5.68 -21.26 22.94
N LYS A 96 4.69 -20.82 23.71
CA LYS A 96 3.27 -20.96 23.33
C LYS A 96 2.87 -19.97 22.24
N MET A 97 3.46 -18.78 22.23
CA MET A 97 3.21 -17.77 21.22
C MET A 97 3.69 -18.22 19.82
N LYS A 98 4.75 -19.04 19.75
CA LYS A 98 5.47 -19.34 18.51
C LYS A 98 5.00 -20.56 17.70
N ASN A 99 3.96 -21.30 18.10
CA ASN A 99 3.50 -22.61 17.59
C ASN A 99 3.94 -23.00 16.14
N GLY A 100 5.19 -23.43 16.04
CA GLY A 100 5.94 -23.90 14.89
C GLY A 100 7.32 -24.39 15.40
N LYS A 101 7.81 -25.52 14.91
CA LYS A 101 8.96 -26.28 15.49
C LYS A 101 10.28 -25.48 15.44
N ILE A 102 10.92 -25.16 16.59
CA ILE A 102 12.28 -24.55 16.66
C ILE A 102 13.06 -24.94 17.96
N GLU A 103 14.40 -25.02 17.86
CA GLU A 103 15.47 -25.32 18.85
C GLU A 103 16.07 -24.10 19.63
N THR A 104 16.26 -24.26 20.95
CA THR A 104 16.40 -23.18 21.98
C THR A 104 17.81 -22.63 22.29
N MET A 105 17.89 -21.32 22.60
CA MET A 105 18.97 -20.64 23.39
C MET A 105 18.40 -19.47 24.27
N THR A 106 19.05 -19.06 25.38
CA THR A 106 18.51 -18.16 26.46
C THR A 106 19.37 -16.93 26.85
N ALA A 107 18.76 -15.84 27.38
CA ALA A 107 19.45 -14.62 27.86
C ALA A 107 18.65 -13.74 28.89
N ASN A 108 19.27 -12.71 29.52
CA ASN A 108 18.82 -12.04 30.76
C ASN A 108 18.72 -10.47 30.72
N ARG A 109 19.15 -9.74 29.66
CA ARG A 109 19.02 -8.26 29.44
C ARG A 109 19.02 -7.87 27.94
N ILE A 110 18.13 -6.95 27.51
CA ILE A 110 17.83 -6.67 26.08
C ILE A 110 18.06 -5.17 25.70
N LEU A 111 18.46 -4.90 24.45
CA LEU A 111 18.45 -3.55 23.84
C LEU A 111 17.70 -3.62 22.51
N ILE A 112 16.72 -2.74 22.34
CA ILE A 112 15.93 -2.54 21.13
C ILE A 112 16.35 -1.25 20.43
N ALA A 113 17.15 -1.32 19.36
CA ALA A 113 17.20 -0.25 18.35
C ALA A 113 16.29 -0.61 17.15
N VAL A 114 15.60 0.35 16.51
CA VAL A 114 14.53 0.15 15.47
C VAL A 114 14.84 0.90 14.13
N GLY A 115 14.56 0.47 12.87
CA GLY A 115 13.78 -0.65 12.24
C GLY A 115 14.37 -1.49 11.04
N GLY A 116 13.92 -2.75 10.88
CA GLY A 116 13.81 -3.57 9.63
C GLY A 116 14.97 -4.52 9.23
N ARG A 117 14.90 -5.87 9.20
CA ARG A 117 13.85 -6.93 9.38
C ARG A 117 14.27 -7.92 10.50
N PRO A 118 13.37 -8.77 11.02
CA PRO A 118 13.75 -10.10 11.45
C PRO A 118 13.04 -11.17 10.60
N SER A 119 13.76 -12.22 10.21
CA SER A 119 13.17 -13.56 10.29
C SER A 119 12.91 -13.92 11.75
N TYR A 120 11.99 -14.83 12.03
CA TYR A 120 11.89 -15.40 13.38
C TYR A 120 13.27 -15.92 13.83
N LEU A 121 13.78 -15.36 14.92
CA LEU A 121 14.89 -15.92 15.69
C LEU A 121 14.32 -17.02 16.60
N ASP A 122 15.07 -18.09 16.89
CA ASP A 122 14.91 -18.74 18.20
C ASP A 122 15.77 -18.00 19.22
N VAL A 123 15.37 -16.76 19.47
CA VAL A 123 15.93 -15.89 20.50
C VAL A 123 14.75 -15.07 21.06
N PRO A 124 14.52 -15.09 22.38
CA PRO A 124 13.48 -14.27 23.02
C PRO A 124 13.76 -12.78 22.73
N GLY A 125 12.80 -12.03 22.20
CA GLY A 125 13.02 -10.58 22.03
C GLY A 125 12.29 -9.91 20.87
N ALA A 126 10.97 -10.06 20.77
CA ALA A 126 10.16 -9.13 19.99
C ALA A 126 9.01 -8.59 20.84
N GLU A 127 9.34 -7.76 21.83
CA GLU A 127 8.36 -7.35 22.84
C GLU A 127 8.66 -5.95 23.40
N GLU A 128 8.09 -4.92 22.77
CA GLU A 128 7.77 -3.68 23.50
C GLU A 128 6.37 -3.88 24.02
N SER A 129 6.32 -4.44 25.26
CA SER A 129 5.15 -4.62 26.14
C SER A 129 5.26 -5.79 27.14
N LEU A 130 6.33 -6.62 27.12
CA LEU A 130 6.40 -7.84 27.95
C LEU A 130 7.47 -7.80 29.05
N GLY A 131 7.83 -6.60 29.49
CA GLY A 131 8.55 -6.40 30.75
C GLY A 131 10.06 -6.70 30.76
N TYR A 132 10.70 -6.81 29.59
CA TYR A 132 12.15 -7.00 29.49
C TYR A 132 12.92 -5.67 29.59
N ASP A 133 14.10 -5.71 30.24
CA ASP A 133 15.03 -4.58 30.27
C ASP A 133 15.41 -4.23 28.83
N THR A 134 15.00 -3.05 28.38
CA THR A 134 15.08 -2.61 26.99
C THR A 134 15.76 -1.26 26.92
N THR A 135 16.72 -1.11 26.00
CA THR A 135 17.36 0.16 25.69
C THR A 135 17.23 0.50 24.20
N VAL A 136 16.96 1.75 23.82
CA VAL A 136 16.85 2.22 22.43
C VAL A 136 17.91 3.25 22.09
N ALA A 137 18.74 2.97 21.08
CA ALA A 137 19.71 3.93 20.56
C ALA A 137 19.09 4.83 19.48
N ILE A 138 19.04 6.14 19.72
CA ILE A 138 18.55 7.14 18.76
C ILE A 138 19.74 7.95 18.24
N ARG A 139 19.97 7.90 16.92
CA ARG A 139 21.09 8.62 16.29
C ARG A 139 20.92 10.14 16.28
N SER A 140 19.68 10.62 16.10
CA SER A 140 19.38 12.05 16.01
C SER A 140 18.00 12.42 16.56
N ILE A 141 16.91 12.03 15.91
CA ILE A 141 15.54 12.34 16.32
C ILE A 141 14.69 11.06 16.19
N PRO A 142 13.73 10.82 17.09
CA PRO A 142 12.78 9.73 16.94
C PRO A 142 11.85 9.97 15.74
N LEU A 143 11.42 8.89 15.08
CA LEU A 143 10.37 8.90 14.05
C LEU A 143 10.51 10.01 12.98
N ARG A 144 11.72 10.21 12.44
CA ARG A 144 11.98 11.18 11.36
C ARG A 144 10.97 11.01 10.22
N GLY A 145 10.31 12.11 9.85
CA GLY A 145 9.24 12.13 8.84
C GLY A 145 7.83 12.23 9.43
N PHE A 146 7.68 12.11 10.75
CA PHE A 146 6.45 12.36 11.49
C PHE A 146 6.53 13.66 12.29
N ASP A 147 5.39 14.06 12.85
CA ASP A 147 5.30 15.20 13.77
C ASP A 147 6.20 14.99 15.00
N THR A 148 7.07 15.97 15.26
CA THR A 148 8.07 15.90 16.32
C THR A 148 7.46 15.89 17.72
N GLU A 149 6.38 16.66 17.96
CA GLU A 149 5.74 16.71 19.27
C GLU A 149 5.12 15.36 19.60
N ILE A 150 4.44 14.74 18.63
CA ILE A 150 3.86 13.41 18.79
C ILE A 150 4.96 12.36 19.01
N ALA A 151 6.05 12.42 18.26
CA ALA A 151 7.18 11.50 18.42
C ALA A 151 7.77 11.56 19.83
N GLU A 152 7.97 12.75 20.38
CA GLU A 152 8.50 12.92 21.74
C GLU A 152 7.49 12.50 22.81
N LYS A 153 6.18 12.68 22.60
CA LYS A 153 5.16 12.13 23.53
C LYS A 153 5.21 10.60 23.58
N ILE A 154 5.41 9.94 22.44
CA ILE A 154 5.56 8.47 22.36
C ILE A 154 6.81 8.03 23.13
N VAL A 155 7.97 8.64 22.85
CA VAL A 155 9.21 8.30 23.55
C VAL A 155 9.07 8.53 25.05
N GLY A 156 8.52 9.67 25.47
CA GLY A 156 8.30 9.96 26.88
C GLY A 156 7.32 8.99 27.56
N TYR A 157 6.33 8.47 26.82
CA TYR A 157 5.47 7.40 27.34
C TYR A 157 6.29 6.12 27.55
N MET A 158 7.06 5.67 26.56
CA MET A 158 7.90 4.47 26.68
C MET A 158 8.93 4.58 27.82
N GLU A 159 9.56 5.75 27.98
CA GLU A 159 10.50 6.05 29.08
C GLU A 159 9.85 5.87 30.47
N ARG A 160 8.64 6.40 30.65
CA ARG A 160 7.89 6.25 31.90
C ARG A 160 7.47 4.79 32.20
N HIS A 161 7.44 3.95 31.17
CA HIS A 161 7.07 2.52 31.29
C HIS A 161 8.29 1.58 31.21
N GLY A 162 9.50 2.11 31.37
CA GLY A 162 10.71 1.32 31.65
C GLY A 162 11.68 1.17 30.48
N THR A 163 11.36 1.69 29.29
CA THR A 163 12.28 1.68 28.15
C THR A 163 13.37 2.74 28.34
N LYS A 164 14.64 2.33 28.30
CA LYS A 164 15.80 3.24 28.39
C LYS A 164 16.10 3.79 27.00
N PHE A 165 16.57 5.04 26.91
CA PHE A 165 16.98 5.64 25.64
C PHE A 165 18.42 6.15 25.71
N MET A 166 19.25 5.73 24.75
CA MET A 166 20.55 6.32 24.44
C MET A 166 20.34 7.31 23.30
N ARG A 167 20.09 8.57 23.63
CA ARG A 167 19.94 9.66 22.65
C ARG A 167 21.32 10.04 22.08
N ASP A 168 21.31 10.66 20.90
CA ASP A 168 22.51 11.09 20.17
C ASP A 168 23.60 10.01 20.11
N SER A 169 23.18 8.77 19.87
CA SER A 169 24.04 7.59 20.00
C SER A 169 23.98 6.72 18.75
N GLN A 170 25.16 6.34 18.25
CA GLN A 170 25.33 5.47 17.09
C GLN A 170 26.19 4.25 17.44
N PRO A 171 25.62 3.04 17.44
CA PRO A 171 26.42 1.81 17.47
C PRO A 171 27.37 1.74 16.27
N CYS A 172 28.65 1.49 16.52
CA CYS A 172 29.70 1.49 15.49
C CYS A 172 30.46 0.16 15.38
N ALA A 173 30.45 -0.68 16.42
CA ALA A 173 31.03 -2.03 16.37
C ALA A 173 30.28 -3.01 17.28
N PHE A 174 30.30 -4.28 16.89
CA PHE A 174 29.66 -5.38 17.62
C PHE A 174 30.67 -6.52 17.78
N GLU A 175 30.97 -6.90 19.02
CA GLU A 175 31.89 -7.99 19.32
C GLU A 175 31.17 -9.03 20.19
N LYS A 176 31.18 -10.30 19.77
CA LYS A 176 30.67 -11.39 20.60
C LYS A 176 31.68 -11.68 21.71
N ARG A 177 31.22 -11.64 22.96
CA ARG A 177 32.00 -11.97 24.15
C ARG A 177 31.69 -13.40 24.63
N ALA A 178 32.49 -13.89 25.56
CA ALA A 178 32.22 -15.16 26.24
C ALA A 178 30.85 -15.13 26.94
N GLY A 179 30.12 -16.25 26.94
CA GLY A 179 28.78 -16.34 27.54
C GLY A 179 27.63 -15.86 26.65
N GLY A 180 27.89 -15.54 25.37
CA GLY A 180 26.84 -15.22 24.38
C GLY A 180 26.45 -13.74 24.30
N LYS A 181 27.02 -12.89 25.17
CA LYS A 181 26.81 -11.44 25.14
C LYS A 181 27.46 -10.79 23.93
N ILE A 182 26.92 -9.63 23.56
CA ILE A 182 27.41 -8.76 22.50
C ILE A 182 27.85 -7.45 23.13
N ALA A 183 29.16 -7.19 23.10
CA ALA A 183 29.71 -5.88 23.39
C ALA A 183 29.44 -4.96 22.21
N VAL A 184 28.84 -3.79 22.50
CA VAL A 184 28.47 -2.78 21.52
C VAL A 184 29.26 -1.52 21.81
N LYS A 185 30.12 -1.17 20.86
CA LYS A 185 30.79 0.13 20.87
C LYS A 185 29.82 1.17 20.33
N VAL A 186 29.58 2.23 21.11
CA VAL A 186 28.65 3.30 20.79
C VAL A 186 29.40 4.62 20.74
N LYS A 187 29.19 5.37 19.66
CA LYS A 187 29.72 6.72 19.49
C LYS A 187 28.61 7.74 19.73
N ASN A 188 28.87 8.73 20.57
CA ASN A 188 28.00 9.89 20.69
C ASN A 188 28.13 10.75 19.43
N THR A 189 27.01 11.06 18.79
CA THR A 189 26.98 11.77 17.50
C THR A 189 27.20 13.28 17.61
N VAL A 190 27.08 13.84 18.82
CA VAL A 190 27.26 15.27 19.11
C VAL A 190 28.68 15.56 19.60
N PHE A 191 29.14 14.83 20.61
CA PHE A 191 30.44 15.05 21.27
C PHE A 191 31.57 14.17 20.71
N GLY A 192 31.22 13.13 19.97
CA GLY A 192 32.19 12.24 19.31
C GLY A 192 32.89 11.23 20.21
N ASN A 193 32.67 11.28 21.54
CA ASN A 193 33.20 10.31 22.48
C ASN A 193 32.56 8.93 22.29
N GLU A 194 33.29 7.89 22.68
CA GLU A 194 32.87 6.50 22.54
C GLU A 194 32.78 5.82 23.89
N PHE A 195 31.82 4.91 24.05
CA PHE A 195 31.68 4.05 25.21
C PHE A 195 31.27 2.65 24.76
N GLU A 196 31.44 1.67 25.65
CA GLU A 196 31.04 0.28 25.44
C GLU A 196 29.93 -0.09 26.41
N THR A 197 28.99 -0.90 25.93
CA THR A 197 27.93 -1.50 26.74
C THR A 197 27.60 -2.89 26.20
N GLU A 198 27.01 -3.77 27.01
CA GLU A 198 26.76 -5.16 26.67
C GLU A 198 25.27 -5.49 26.62
N PHE A 199 24.89 -6.28 25.61
CA PHE A 199 23.53 -6.79 25.45
C PHE A 199 23.54 -8.24 25.02
N ASP A 200 22.47 -8.97 25.33
CA ASP A 200 22.35 -10.35 24.87
C ASP A 200 21.92 -10.43 23.41
N THR A 201 21.06 -9.51 22.99
CA THR A 201 20.56 -9.41 21.63
C THR A 201 20.64 -7.97 21.17
N VAL A 202 21.06 -7.79 19.91
CA VAL A 202 21.08 -6.50 19.23
C VAL A 202 20.21 -6.62 17.99
N ILE A 203 19.20 -5.75 17.91
CA ILE A 203 18.32 -5.65 16.73
C ILE A 203 18.81 -4.46 15.89
N LEU A 204 19.17 -4.75 14.63
CA LEU A 204 19.64 -3.75 13.68
C LEU A 204 18.53 -3.35 12.75
N ALA A 205 18.32 -2.05 12.77
CA ALA A 205 17.04 -1.56 12.49
C ALA A 205 17.28 -0.09 12.08
N VAL A 206 17.65 0.15 10.84
CA VAL A 206 18.21 1.44 10.41
C VAL A 206 17.75 1.83 9.01
N GLY A 207 16.60 1.28 8.60
CA GLY A 207 16.00 1.49 7.29
C GLY A 207 15.94 0.21 6.46
N ARG A 208 15.33 0.34 5.28
CA ARG A 208 15.16 -0.75 4.30
C ARG A 208 15.61 -0.27 2.93
N HIS A 209 16.11 -1.20 2.12
CA HIS A 209 16.49 -0.94 0.75
C HIS A 209 15.53 -1.62 -0.22
N ALA A 210 15.29 -0.99 -1.37
CA ALA A 210 14.53 -1.58 -2.46
C ALA A 210 15.28 -2.81 -3.02
N VAL A 211 14.55 -3.88 -3.32
CA VAL A 211 15.12 -5.09 -3.93
C VAL A 211 15.05 -4.96 -5.46
N THR A 212 15.88 -4.08 -6.01
CA THR A 212 16.02 -3.86 -7.46
C THR A 212 17.33 -4.43 -8.00
N ALA A 213 18.35 -4.51 -7.14
CA ALA A 213 19.60 -5.21 -7.45
C ALA A 213 19.37 -6.72 -7.60
N GLY A 214 19.94 -7.31 -8.65
CA GLY A 214 19.79 -8.74 -8.97
C GLY A 214 18.62 -9.09 -9.90
N LEU A 215 17.72 -8.14 -10.20
CA LEU A 215 16.66 -8.32 -11.20
C LEU A 215 17.11 -8.03 -12.64
N ASN A 216 18.36 -7.61 -12.83
CA ASN A 216 18.92 -7.23 -14.12
C ASN A 216 18.07 -6.21 -14.90
N LEU A 217 17.49 -5.22 -14.19
CA LEU A 217 16.59 -4.21 -14.75
C LEU A 217 17.19 -3.43 -15.94
N GLY A 218 18.52 -3.25 -15.95
CA GLY A 218 19.23 -2.60 -17.04
C GLY A 218 19.10 -3.31 -18.38
N ALA A 219 19.03 -4.65 -18.40
CA ALA A 219 18.81 -5.43 -19.61
C ALA A 219 17.40 -5.21 -20.20
N ALA A 220 16.42 -4.87 -19.34
CA ALA A 220 15.07 -4.50 -19.74
C ALA A 220 14.91 -2.98 -20.01
N GLY A 221 15.97 -2.18 -19.84
CA GLY A 221 15.93 -0.73 -20.01
C GLY A 221 15.19 0.04 -18.90
N VAL A 222 14.84 -0.62 -17.78
CA VAL A 222 14.13 0.02 -16.67
C VAL A 222 15.10 0.89 -15.86
N ARG A 223 14.74 2.16 -15.67
CA ARG A 223 15.50 3.13 -14.90
C ARG A 223 15.23 2.96 -13.41
N VAL A 224 16.27 3.15 -12.60
CA VAL A 224 16.21 3.20 -11.14
C VAL A 224 16.80 4.52 -10.66
N ASN A 225 16.27 5.06 -9.57
CA ASN A 225 16.86 6.21 -8.92
C ASN A 225 18.19 5.79 -8.26
N PRO A 226 19.34 6.35 -8.68
CA PRO A 226 20.65 5.91 -8.22
C PRO A 226 20.90 6.23 -6.73
N ARG A 227 20.14 7.14 -6.12
CA ARG A 227 20.32 7.53 -4.72
C ARG A 227 19.72 6.53 -3.73
N ASN A 228 18.59 5.91 -4.08
CA ASN A 228 17.83 5.04 -3.17
C ASN A 228 17.50 3.65 -3.74
N GLY A 229 17.82 3.42 -5.02
CA GLY A 229 17.57 2.16 -5.72
C GLY A 229 16.09 1.91 -6.05
N LYS A 230 15.21 2.90 -5.88
CA LYS A 230 13.76 2.80 -6.13
C LYS A 230 13.44 3.00 -7.62
N ILE A 231 12.25 2.59 -8.05
CA ILE A 231 11.79 2.72 -9.43
C ILE A 231 10.86 3.93 -9.55
N PRO A 232 11.23 4.98 -10.30
CA PRO A 232 10.34 6.09 -10.60
C PRO A 232 9.24 5.65 -11.55
N CYS A 233 7.98 5.96 -11.22
CA CYS A 233 6.81 5.60 -12.03
C CYS A 233 5.78 6.74 -12.06
N VAL A 234 4.97 6.76 -13.13
CA VAL A 234 3.72 7.53 -13.24
C VAL A 234 2.59 6.53 -13.34
N ASP A 235 1.60 6.58 -12.44
CA ASP A 235 0.50 5.61 -12.35
C ASP A 235 0.94 4.13 -12.43
N GLU A 236 1.96 3.79 -11.63
CA GLU A 236 2.61 2.47 -11.58
C GLU A 236 3.36 2.05 -12.87
N VAL A 237 3.36 2.88 -13.93
CA VAL A 237 4.08 2.62 -15.19
C VAL A 237 5.52 3.12 -15.08
N THR A 238 6.48 2.26 -15.43
CA THR A 238 7.90 2.63 -15.50
C THR A 238 8.20 3.42 -16.78
N ASN A 239 9.47 3.72 -17.06
CA ASN A 239 9.87 4.29 -18.35
C ASN A 239 9.72 3.30 -19.54
N ILE A 240 9.38 2.04 -19.27
CA ILE A 240 9.08 1.02 -20.27
C ILE A 240 7.58 0.72 -20.18
N SER A 241 6.83 0.99 -21.25
CA SER A 241 5.36 1.03 -21.25
C SER A 241 4.67 -0.28 -20.84
N HIS A 242 5.33 -1.42 -21.01
CA HIS A 242 4.82 -2.74 -20.65
C HIS A 242 5.42 -3.29 -19.32
N ILE A 243 6.21 -2.49 -18.60
CA ILE A 243 6.77 -2.86 -17.30
C ILE A 243 6.23 -1.89 -16.25
N TYR A 244 5.67 -2.46 -15.19
CA TYR A 244 5.02 -1.75 -14.09
C TYR A 244 5.69 -2.07 -12.76
N ALA A 245 5.54 -1.19 -11.79
CA ALA A 245 6.04 -1.39 -10.43
C ALA A 245 5.00 -0.99 -9.39
N VAL A 246 4.89 -1.76 -8.30
CA VAL A 246 3.92 -1.53 -7.23
C VAL A 246 4.54 -1.73 -5.85
N GLY A 247 4.01 -1.01 -4.86
CA GLY A 247 4.42 -1.13 -3.45
C GLY A 247 5.78 -0.50 -3.14
N ASP A 248 6.46 -1.03 -2.13
CA ASP A 248 7.67 -0.44 -1.54
C ASP A 248 8.83 -0.21 -2.52
N VAL A 249 8.81 -0.75 -3.74
CA VAL A 249 9.87 -0.50 -4.73
C VAL A 249 9.74 0.88 -5.39
N LEU A 250 8.57 1.51 -5.28
CA LEU A 250 8.27 2.81 -5.90
C LEU A 250 9.01 3.96 -5.23
N ASP A 251 9.52 4.87 -6.06
CA ASP A 251 10.15 6.09 -5.58
C ASP A 251 9.11 7.11 -5.13
N MET A 252 9.39 7.81 -4.02
CA MET A 252 8.52 8.86 -3.44
C MET A 252 7.06 8.43 -3.17
N ARG A 253 6.82 7.15 -2.83
CA ARG A 253 5.50 6.62 -2.43
C ARG A 253 5.54 6.01 -1.03
N GLN A 254 4.37 5.91 -0.40
CA GLN A 254 4.22 5.34 0.95
C GLN A 254 4.44 3.82 0.94
N GLU A 255 5.32 3.34 1.83
CA GLU A 255 5.66 1.92 2.02
C GLU A 255 4.64 1.22 2.94
N LEU A 256 3.39 1.12 2.47
CA LEU A 256 2.26 0.59 3.24
C LEU A 256 1.57 -0.56 2.50
N THR A 257 1.23 -1.61 3.23
CA THR A 257 0.56 -2.80 2.66
C THR A 257 -0.77 -2.47 1.97
N PRO A 258 -1.69 -1.69 2.56
CA PRO A 258 -2.93 -1.32 1.87
C PRO A 258 -2.68 -0.53 0.58
N VAL A 259 -1.68 0.36 0.56
CA VAL A 259 -1.27 1.11 -0.63
C VAL A 259 -0.79 0.15 -1.71
N ALA A 260 0.10 -0.78 -1.38
CA ALA A 260 0.60 -1.78 -2.32
C ALA A 260 -0.51 -2.69 -2.89
N ILE A 261 -1.44 -3.15 -2.05
CA ILE A 261 -2.59 -3.97 -2.47
C ILE A 261 -3.48 -3.18 -3.42
N LYS A 262 -3.86 -1.94 -3.04
CA LYS A 262 -4.77 -1.13 -3.84
C LYS A 262 -4.14 -0.71 -5.16
N ALA A 263 -2.85 -0.35 -5.17
CA ALA A 263 -2.09 -0.07 -6.39
C ALA A 263 -2.07 -1.29 -7.33
N GLY A 264 -1.77 -2.49 -6.81
CA GLY A 264 -1.78 -3.72 -7.61
C GLY A 264 -3.14 -4.05 -8.23
N VAL A 265 -4.22 -3.93 -7.46
CA VAL A 265 -5.60 -4.15 -7.96
C VAL A 265 -5.98 -3.10 -9.00
N ASN A 266 -5.73 -1.81 -8.72
CA ASN A 266 -6.10 -0.73 -9.62
C ASN A 266 -5.32 -0.79 -10.94
N LEU A 267 -4.01 -1.07 -10.88
CA LEU A 267 -3.16 -1.27 -12.05
C LEU A 267 -3.73 -2.36 -12.96
N VAL A 268 -4.04 -3.52 -12.39
CA VAL A 268 -4.58 -4.65 -13.14
C VAL A 268 -5.95 -4.35 -13.73
N ASN A 269 -6.81 -3.64 -12.99
CA ASN A 269 -8.08 -3.19 -13.55
C ASN A 269 -7.88 -2.25 -14.74
N ARG A 270 -6.89 -1.35 -14.71
CA ARG A 270 -6.59 -0.49 -15.86
C ARG A 270 -6.10 -1.29 -17.08
N ILE A 271 -5.25 -2.30 -16.86
CA ILE A 271 -4.66 -3.10 -17.94
C ILE A 271 -5.66 -4.12 -18.52
N PHE A 272 -6.38 -4.84 -17.66
CA PHE A 272 -7.14 -6.04 -18.04
C PHE A 272 -8.65 -5.85 -18.08
N SER A 273 -9.21 -4.78 -17.50
CA SER A 273 -10.67 -4.55 -17.60
C SER A 273 -11.09 -4.00 -18.98
N GLY A 274 -10.21 -4.07 -19.99
CA GLY A 274 -10.56 -3.92 -21.40
C GLY A 274 -11.14 -2.55 -21.75
N GLY A 275 -10.44 -1.46 -21.43
CA GLY A 275 -10.87 -0.12 -21.83
C GLY A 275 -12.29 0.21 -21.36
N LYS A 276 -12.67 -0.28 -20.17
CA LYS A 276 -13.95 0.07 -19.55
C LYS A 276 -13.89 1.34 -18.74
N TYR A 277 -12.73 1.98 -18.63
CA TYR A 277 -12.58 3.25 -17.92
C TYR A 277 -11.71 4.20 -18.74
N GLY A 278 -12.21 5.41 -18.96
CA GLY A 278 -11.53 6.48 -19.65
C GLY A 278 -11.70 7.77 -18.87
N CYS A 279 -10.64 8.57 -18.81
CA CYS A 279 -10.67 9.83 -18.07
C CYS A 279 -9.77 10.89 -18.69
N ILE A 280 -10.12 12.16 -18.47
CA ILE A 280 -9.34 13.34 -18.83
C ILE A 280 -9.42 14.33 -17.66
N GLY A 281 -8.31 14.97 -17.34
CA GLY A 281 -8.28 16.01 -16.31
C GLY A 281 -8.27 15.47 -14.88
N MET A 282 -8.82 16.25 -13.96
CA MET A 282 -8.74 16.01 -12.52
C MET A 282 -9.74 14.95 -12.06
N SER A 283 -9.40 14.24 -10.97
CA SER A 283 -10.39 13.47 -10.21
C SER A 283 -11.30 14.39 -9.39
N GLU A 284 -12.34 13.83 -8.75
CA GLU A 284 -13.25 14.59 -7.89
C GLU A 284 -12.49 15.23 -6.73
N GLU A 285 -11.69 14.41 -6.05
CA GLU A 285 -10.99 14.77 -4.84
C GLU A 285 -9.96 15.85 -5.14
N LEU A 286 -9.26 15.72 -6.27
CA LEU A 286 -8.29 16.71 -6.72
C LEU A 286 -8.97 18.03 -7.12
N ALA A 287 -10.12 17.99 -7.79
CA ALA A 287 -10.85 19.20 -8.15
C ALA A 287 -11.37 19.93 -6.90
N ILE A 288 -11.91 19.20 -5.92
CA ILE A 288 -12.36 19.76 -4.63
C ILE A 288 -11.17 20.35 -3.85
N GLU A 289 -10.04 19.64 -3.78
CA GLU A 289 -8.82 20.14 -3.15
C GLU A 289 -8.28 21.41 -3.83
N THR A 290 -8.39 21.47 -5.17
CA THR A 290 -7.83 22.58 -5.96
C THR A 290 -8.73 23.82 -5.96
N PHE A 291 -10.05 23.64 -6.06
CA PHE A 291 -10.99 24.74 -6.28
C PHE A 291 -11.91 25.03 -5.09
N GLY A 292 -11.98 24.15 -4.09
CA GLY A 292 -12.96 24.21 -3.01
C GLY A 292 -14.27 23.52 -3.39
N ASP A 293 -14.86 22.80 -2.44
CA ASP A 293 -16.10 22.02 -2.64
C ASP A 293 -17.25 22.91 -3.12
N GLU A 294 -17.33 24.14 -2.63
CA GLU A 294 -18.34 25.12 -3.02
C GLU A 294 -18.26 25.54 -4.49
N ASN A 295 -17.09 25.38 -5.14
CA ASN A 295 -16.84 25.76 -6.52
C ASN A 295 -16.83 24.57 -7.50
N VAL A 296 -17.11 23.35 -7.02
CA VAL A 296 -17.12 22.15 -7.86
C VAL A 296 -18.53 21.60 -8.00
N GLU A 297 -18.99 21.40 -9.23
CA GLU A 297 -20.24 20.70 -9.50
C GLU A 297 -19.97 19.42 -10.30
N ILE A 298 -20.71 18.35 -9.98
CA ILE A 298 -20.46 17.02 -10.54
C ILE A 298 -21.73 16.53 -11.20
N TYR A 299 -21.70 16.45 -12.52
CA TYR A 299 -22.79 15.89 -13.32
C TYR A 299 -22.55 14.41 -13.54
N GLN A 300 -23.56 13.57 -13.32
CA GLN A 300 -23.41 12.12 -13.31
C GLN A 300 -24.62 11.39 -13.89
N SER A 301 -24.40 10.20 -14.44
CA SER A 301 -25.47 9.32 -14.92
C SER A 301 -24.98 7.88 -14.97
N TYR A 302 -25.84 6.94 -14.56
CA TYR A 302 -25.66 5.53 -14.88
C TYR A 302 -26.39 5.20 -16.17
N PHE A 303 -25.87 4.25 -16.94
CA PHE A 303 -26.47 3.83 -18.19
C PHE A 303 -26.20 2.37 -18.48
N LYS A 304 -26.91 1.86 -19.49
CA LYS A 304 -26.69 0.53 -20.07
C LYS A 304 -26.45 0.69 -21.57
N PRO A 305 -25.32 0.18 -22.11
CA PRO A 305 -25.11 0.13 -23.55
C PRO A 305 -26.25 -0.63 -24.23
N LEU A 306 -26.72 -0.16 -25.40
CA LEU A 306 -27.80 -0.82 -26.13
C LEU A 306 -27.47 -2.27 -26.48
N GLU A 307 -26.21 -2.55 -26.80
CA GLU A 307 -25.69 -3.89 -27.09
C GLU A 307 -25.80 -4.85 -25.90
N TRP A 308 -26.01 -4.32 -24.69
CA TRP A 308 -26.19 -5.11 -23.47
C TRP A 308 -27.65 -5.41 -23.20
N ALA A 309 -28.60 -4.75 -23.86
CA ALA A 309 -30.03 -4.97 -23.66
C ALA A 309 -30.49 -6.37 -24.09
N VAL A 310 -29.82 -6.99 -25.09
CA VAL A 310 -30.22 -8.29 -25.67
C VAL A 310 -29.59 -9.51 -24.99
N ASN A 311 -28.55 -9.33 -24.17
CA ASN A 311 -27.78 -10.44 -23.60
C ASN A 311 -27.97 -10.50 -22.08
N HIS A 312 -28.87 -11.38 -21.66
CA HIS A 312 -29.24 -11.62 -20.26
C HIS A 312 -28.53 -12.84 -19.64
N ALA A 313 -27.41 -13.29 -20.22
CA ALA A 313 -26.71 -14.44 -19.67
C ALA A 313 -26.28 -14.18 -18.22
N GLU A 314 -26.61 -15.10 -17.32
CA GLU A 314 -26.12 -15.10 -15.94
C GLU A 314 -24.87 -15.97 -15.87
N HIS A 315 -23.86 -15.50 -15.14
CA HIS A 315 -22.70 -16.29 -14.73
C HIS A 315 -22.70 -16.38 -13.21
N ASP A 316 -22.80 -17.59 -12.66
CA ASP A 316 -22.80 -17.87 -11.23
C ASP A 316 -23.87 -17.08 -10.43
N GLY A 317 -25.06 -16.90 -11.01
CA GLY A 317 -26.17 -16.17 -10.39
C GLY A 317 -26.00 -14.65 -10.37
N VAL A 318 -24.99 -14.12 -11.08
CA VAL A 318 -24.79 -12.68 -11.30
C VAL A 318 -25.03 -12.38 -12.78
N ALA A 319 -25.85 -11.36 -13.06
CA ALA A 319 -26.13 -10.96 -14.43
C ALA A 319 -24.83 -10.43 -15.08
N HIS A 320 -24.44 -11.00 -16.22
CA HIS A 320 -23.18 -10.67 -16.88
C HIS A 320 -23.17 -9.24 -17.50
N ARG A 321 -24.34 -8.58 -17.57
CA ARG A 321 -24.57 -7.25 -18.19
C ARG A 321 -25.73 -6.50 -17.52
N GLU A 322 -25.51 -6.14 -16.26
CA GLU A 322 -26.50 -5.46 -15.40
C GLU A 322 -26.93 -4.09 -15.93
N ASP A 323 -28.16 -3.71 -15.59
CA ASP A 323 -28.61 -2.32 -15.70
C ASP A 323 -27.79 -1.45 -14.75
N ASN A 324 -27.48 -0.21 -15.16
CA ASN A 324 -26.69 0.72 -14.35
C ASN A 324 -25.27 0.25 -14.01
N ALA A 325 -24.70 -0.69 -14.78
CA ALA A 325 -23.31 -1.12 -14.62
C ALA A 325 -22.29 -0.17 -15.27
N CYS A 326 -22.74 0.73 -16.15
CA CYS A 326 -21.90 1.76 -16.75
C CYS A 326 -22.23 3.14 -16.15
N TYR A 327 -21.24 4.03 -16.13
CA TYR A 327 -21.29 5.30 -15.43
C TYR A 327 -20.55 6.41 -16.18
N ALA A 328 -21.15 7.58 -16.30
CA ALA A 328 -20.55 8.76 -16.91
C ALA A 328 -20.56 9.92 -15.92
N LYS A 329 -19.48 10.71 -15.90
CA LYS A 329 -19.34 11.85 -15.01
C LYS A 329 -18.51 12.97 -15.60
N LEU A 330 -18.98 14.21 -15.41
CA LEU A 330 -18.23 15.45 -15.63
C LEU A 330 -18.04 16.19 -14.31
N ILE A 331 -16.87 16.78 -14.13
CA ILE A 331 -16.51 17.64 -13.00
C ILE A 331 -16.30 19.04 -13.56
N THR A 332 -17.08 20.01 -13.09
CA THR A 332 -17.06 21.40 -13.56
C THR A 332 -16.57 22.33 -12.47
N ASN A 333 -15.91 23.41 -12.87
CA ASN A 333 -15.52 24.51 -11.98
C ASN A 333 -16.52 25.67 -12.13
N LEU A 334 -17.37 25.86 -11.12
CA LEU A 334 -18.40 26.90 -11.08
C LEU A 334 -17.82 28.32 -11.13
N SER A 335 -16.63 28.52 -10.56
CA SER A 335 -15.94 29.82 -10.59
C SER A 335 -15.35 30.18 -11.96
N ASP A 336 -15.36 29.24 -12.90
CA ASP A 336 -14.77 29.37 -14.23
C ASP A 336 -15.78 29.00 -15.33
N ASP A 337 -16.99 29.56 -15.21
CA ASP A 337 -18.10 29.39 -16.15
C ASP A 337 -18.39 27.93 -16.49
N GLU A 338 -18.40 27.10 -15.44
CA GLU A 338 -18.57 25.65 -15.52
C GLU A 338 -17.61 24.94 -16.47
N ARG A 339 -16.36 25.43 -16.58
CA ARG A 339 -15.30 24.74 -17.32
C ARG A 339 -15.20 23.29 -16.84
N VAL A 340 -15.20 22.36 -17.78
CA VAL A 340 -15.03 20.93 -17.48
C VAL A 340 -13.57 20.69 -17.15
N VAL A 341 -13.29 20.39 -15.88
CA VAL A 341 -11.95 20.14 -15.34
C VAL A 341 -11.66 18.66 -15.16
N GLY A 342 -12.69 17.81 -15.19
CA GLY A 342 -12.57 16.36 -15.13
C GLY A 342 -13.65 15.65 -15.93
N PHE A 343 -13.28 14.57 -16.60
CA PHE A 343 -14.14 13.68 -17.37
C PHE A 343 -13.85 12.25 -16.95
N HIS A 344 -14.89 11.47 -16.66
CA HIS A 344 -14.77 10.08 -16.25
C HIS A 344 -15.88 9.25 -16.89
N TYR A 345 -15.49 8.18 -17.55
CA TYR A 345 -16.39 7.27 -18.23
C TYR A 345 -16.06 5.85 -17.83
N VAL A 346 -17.05 5.11 -17.34
CA VAL A 346 -16.98 3.68 -17.08
C VAL A 346 -17.96 2.97 -18.01
N GLY A 347 -17.49 2.31 -19.06
CA GLY A 347 -18.32 1.61 -20.03
C GLY A 347 -17.50 1.09 -21.21
N PRO A 348 -18.08 0.30 -22.12
CA PRO A 348 -17.35 -0.26 -23.26
C PRO A 348 -16.76 0.85 -24.16
N ASN A 349 -15.65 0.54 -24.84
CA ASN A 349 -14.98 1.46 -25.78
C ASN A 349 -14.53 2.78 -25.13
N ALA A 350 -14.15 2.78 -23.85
CA ALA A 350 -13.82 4.00 -23.12
C ALA A 350 -12.71 4.83 -23.77
N GLY A 351 -11.71 4.18 -24.37
CA GLY A 351 -10.67 4.88 -25.13
C GLY A 351 -11.24 5.71 -26.28
N GLU A 352 -12.06 5.08 -27.12
CA GLU A 352 -12.70 5.73 -28.28
C GLU A 352 -13.62 6.88 -27.86
N VAL A 353 -14.43 6.66 -26.82
CA VAL A 353 -15.30 7.69 -26.24
C VAL A 353 -14.46 8.87 -25.74
N THR A 354 -13.43 8.58 -24.94
CA THR A 354 -12.63 9.61 -24.25
C THR A 354 -11.79 10.44 -25.21
N GLN A 355 -11.27 9.85 -26.29
CA GLN A 355 -10.32 10.50 -27.18
C GLN A 355 -10.85 11.82 -27.79
N GLY A 356 -12.13 11.86 -28.18
CA GLY A 356 -12.77 13.07 -28.72
C GLY A 356 -12.90 14.19 -27.69
N TYR A 357 -13.35 13.86 -26.48
CA TYR A 357 -13.52 14.83 -25.39
C TYR A 357 -12.19 15.39 -24.89
N ALA A 358 -11.08 14.67 -25.04
CA ALA A 358 -9.76 15.17 -24.68
C ALA A 358 -9.39 16.42 -25.49
N VAL A 359 -9.78 16.45 -26.77
CA VAL A 359 -9.59 17.64 -27.63
C VAL A 359 -10.47 18.80 -27.15
N ALA A 360 -11.75 18.54 -26.86
CA ALA A 360 -12.66 19.57 -26.36
C ALA A 360 -12.19 20.17 -25.02
N MET A 361 -11.79 19.32 -24.07
CA MET A 361 -11.26 19.78 -22.77
C MET A 361 -9.93 20.53 -22.94
N LYS A 362 -9.09 20.15 -23.90
CA LYS A 362 -7.86 20.89 -24.24
C LYS A 362 -8.18 22.31 -24.75
N MET A 363 -9.32 22.49 -25.41
CA MET A 363 -9.85 23.78 -25.88
C MET A 363 -10.59 24.56 -24.78
N GLY A 364 -10.70 24.01 -23.57
CA GLY A 364 -11.36 24.66 -22.43
C GLY A 364 -12.88 24.53 -22.44
N ALA A 365 -13.42 23.43 -22.98
CA ALA A 365 -14.86 23.17 -23.03
C ALA A 365 -15.56 23.36 -21.68
N LYS A 366 -16.74 23.96 -21.73
CA LYS A 366 -17.65 24.23 -20.60
C LYS A 366 -18.82 23.26 -20.61
N LYS A 367 -19.53 23.15 -19.49
CA LYS A 367 -20.74 22.33 -19.42
C LYS A 367 -21.78 22.71 -20.48
N SER A 368 -21.92 24.00 -20.77
CA SER A 368 -22.80 24.52 -21.82
C SER A 368 -22.41 24.04 -23.24
N ASP A 369 -21.14 23.79 -23.52
CA ASP A 369 -20.70 23.23 -24.81
C ASP A 369 -21.14 21.77 -24.96
N PHE A 370 -21.13 20.99 -23.88
CA PHE A 370 -21.62 19.62 -23.87
C PHE A 370 -23.15 19.59 -24.06
N ASP A 371 -23.89 20.45 -23.37
CA ASP A 371 -25.35 20.53 -23.48
C ASP A 371 -25.83 21.09 -24.82
N GLY A 372 -25.02 21.97 -25.43
CA GLY A 372 -25.27 22.48 -26.78
C GLY A 372 -24.94 21.49 -27.90
N THR A 373 -24.24 20.40 -27.59
CA THR A 373 -23.84 19.37 -28.56
C THR A 373 -24.94 18.32 -28.70
N VAL A 374 -25.34 17.99 -29.93
CA VAL A 374 -26.32 16.94 -30.19
C VAL A 374 -25.65 15.56 -30.14
N GLY A 375 -26.18 14.66 -29.31
CA GLY A 375 -25.71 13.28 -29.18
C GLY A 375 -25.95 12.42 -30.43
N ILE A 376 -25.08 11.44 -30.66
CA ILE A 376 -25.24 10.44 -31.72
C ILE A 376 -25.96 9.23 -31.14
N HIS A 377 -27.14 8.88 -31.65
CA HIS A 377 -27.96 7.80 -31.11
C HIS A 377 -28.06 6.60 -32.06
N PRO A 378 -27.97 5.34 -31.58
CA PRO A 378 -27.63 4.93 -30.21
C PRO A 378 -26.11 4.78 -30.02
N THR A 379 -25.52 5.55 -29.11
CA THR A 379 -24.11 5.36 -28.72
C THR A 379 -23.91 5.60 -27.23
N VAL A 380 -22.96 4.88 -26.62
CA VAL A 380 -22.62 5.12 -25.21
C VAL A 380 -22.05 6.52 -24.93
N SER A 381 -21.52 7.19 -25.96
CA SER A 381 -20.93 8.52 -25.83
C SER A 381 -21.99 9.63 -25.72
N GLU A 382 -23.20 9.40 -26.23
CA GLU A 382 -24.28 10.39 -26.20
C GLU A 382 -24.68 10.78 -24.78
N GLU A 383 -24.40 9.92 -23.79
CA GLU A 383 -24.71 10.16 -22.39
C GLU A 383 -24.12 11.49 -21.89
N PHE A 384 -22.94 11.88 -22.40
CA PHE A 384 -22.28 13.13 -22.01
C PHE A 384 -22.97 14.39 -22.51
N THR A 385 -23.86 14.31 -23.49
CA THR A 385 -24.61 15.47 -24.00
C THR A 385 -25.94 15.67 -23.27
N ILE A 386 -26.27 14.81 -22.31
CA ILE A 386 -27.56 14.83 -21.59
C ILE A 386 -27.41 14.74 -20.05
N LEU A 387 -26.19 14.89 -19.53
CA LEU A 387 -25.94 14.84 -18.09
C LEU A 387 -26.58 16.05 -17.38
N SER A 388 -27.66 15.81 -16.64
CA SER A 388 -28.41 16.84 -15.92
C SER A 388 -28.45 16.61 -14.40
N ILE A 389 -28.24 15.38 -13.94
CA ILE A 389 -28.27 15.03 -12.51
C ILE A 389 -26.93 15.43 -11.87
N THR A 390 -26.97 16.31 -10.88
CA THR A 390 -25.78 16.68 -10.11
C THR A 390 -25.68 15.87 -8.83
N LYS A 391 -24.46 15.55 -8.41
CA LYS A 391 -24.19 14.86 -7.14
C LYS A 391 -24.68 15.67 -5.93
N ARG A 392 -24.52 17.01 -5.97
CA ARG A 392 -24.97 17.93 -4.92
C ARG A 392 -26.49 17.94 -4.74
N SER A 393 -27.26 17.67 -5.80
CA SER A 393 -28.72 17.61 -5.71
C SER A 393 -29.23 16.43 -4.87
N GLY A 394 -28.41 15.40 -4.67
CA GLY A 394 -28.81 14.16 -3.99
C GLY A 394 -29.79 13.28 -4.77
N VAL A 395 -30.14 13.66 -6.01
CA VAL A 395 -31.00 12.87 -6.89
C VAL A 395 -30.28 11.59 -7.33
N ASP A 396 -31.02 10.47 -7.33
CA ASP A 396 -30.51 9.17 -7.78
C ASP A 396 -30.19 9.22 -9.28
N ALA A 397 -28.94 8.91 -9.62
CA ALA A 397 -28.45 8.91 -10.99
C ALA A 397 -28.69 7.59 -11.73
N THR A 398 -29.28 6.58 -11.08
CA THR A 398 -29.64 5.32 -11.74
C THR A 398 -30.78 5.51 -12.75
N LYS A 399 -30.62 4.93 -13.94
CA LYS A 399 -31.68 4.88 -14.94
C LYS A 399 -32.55 3.65 -14.69
N ARG A 400 -33.86 3.88 -14.67
CA ARG A 400 -34.85 2.81 -14.88
C ARG A 400 -35.04 2.70 -16.39
N GLY A 401 -35.18 1.48 -16.90
CA GLY A 401 -35.40 1.25 -18.34
C GLY A 401 -36.57 2.08 -18.88
N CYS A 402 -36.60 2.28 -20.19
CA CYS A 402 -37.73 2.92 -20.88
C CYS A 402 -39.03 2.11 -20.70
#